data_AF-A0A7Y5NI59-F1
#
_entry.id   AF-A0A7Y5NI59-F1
#
_cell.length_a   1.000
_cell.length_b   1.000
_cell.length_c   1.000
_cell.angle_alpha   90.00
_cell.angle_beta   90.00
_cell.angle_gamma   90.00
#
_symmetry.space_group_name_H-M   'P 1'
#
loop_
_entity.id
_entity.type
_entity.pdbx_description
1 polymer ?
#
loop_
_entity_poly.entity_id
_entity_poly.type
_entity_poly.pdbx_seq_one_letter_code
_entity_poly.pdbx_strand_id
1 'polypeptide(L)' 'MSAREVIRLRKQLAMSQAVFARYLNVAPATVRGWEQGLRRPSKAALKLLNIVKREPRVLAM' A
#
# COMPACT_ATOMS: atom_id res chain seq x y z
N MET A 1 -0.01 7.83 -7.19
CA MET A 1 0.93 7.39 -6.16
C MET A 1 2.05 6.61 -6.81
N SER A 2 3.29 7.06 -6.63
CA SER A 2 4.52 6.47 -7.16
C SER A 2 5.01 5.29 -6.30
N ALA A 3 5.90 4.47 -6.86
CA ALA A 3 6.54 3.36 -6.15
C ALA A 3 7.19 3.80 -4.81
N ARG A 4 7.91 4.94 -4.83
CA ARG A 4 8.53 5.52 -3.63
C ARG A 4 7.50 5.93 -2.57
N GLU A 5 6.33 6.43 -2.99
CA GLU A 5 5.26 6.77 -2.06
C GLU A 5 4.62 5.52 -1.43
N VAL A 6 4.47 4.43 -2.19
CA VAL A 6 3.99 3.13 -1.65
C VAL A 6 4.94 2.63 -0.58
N ILE A 7 6.25 2.62 -0.86
CA ILE A 7 7.28 2.20 0.10
C ILE A 7 7.22 3.06 1.36
N ARG A 8 7.16 4.38 1.22
CA ARG A 8 7.09 5.30 2.36
C ARG A 8 5.86 5.05 3.22
N LEU A 9 4.67 4.96 2.61
CA LEU A 9 3.43 4.72 3.33
C LEU A 9 3.49 3.42 4.13
N ARG A 10 3.92 2.31 3.50
CA ARG A 10 4.06 1.02 4.19
C ARG A 10 5.03 1.10 5.36
N LYS A 11 6.19 1.74 5.17
CA LYS A 11 7.21 1.88 6.23
C LYS A 11 6.72 2.77 7.38
N GLN A 12 5.95 3.83 7.10
CA GLN A 12 5.34 4.68 8.14
C GLN A 12 4.36 3.91 9.01
N LEU A 13 3.70 2.88 8.47
CA LEU A 13 2.82 1.98 9.20
C LEU A 13 3.56 0.83 9.89
N ALA A 14 4.90 0.79 9.81
CA ALA A 14 5.73 -0.32 10.32
C ALA A 14 5.31 -1.71 9.82
N MET A 15 4.75 -1.80 8.61
CA MET A 15 4.25 -3.06 8.05
C MET A 15 5.27 -3.73 7.11
N SER A 16 5.33 -5.06 7.17
CA SER A 16 5.95 -5.85 6.10
C SER A 16 5.12 -5.77 4.83
N GLN A 17 5.70 -6.10 3.66
CA GLN A 17 4.95 -6.12 2.40
C GLN A 17 3.76 -7.09 2.46
N ALA A 18 3.90 -8.23 3.16
CA ALA A 18 2.84 -9.21 3.29
C ALA A 18 1.69 -8.70 4.17
N VAL A 19 2.01 -8.06 5.31
CA VAL A 19 1.00 -7.46 6.19
C VAL A 19 0.25 -6.34 5.48
N PHE A 20 0.99 -5.44 4.82
CA PHE A 20 0.39 -4.35 4.05
C PHE A 20 -0.51 -4.85 2.91
N ALA A 21 -0.08 -5.91 2.19
CA ALA A 21 -0.89 -6.53 1.16
C ALA A 21 -2.20 -7.11 1.72
N ARG A 22 -2.14 -7.74 2.89
CA ARG A 22 -3.32 -8.29 3.58
C ARG A 22 -4.33 -7.19 3.94
N TYR A 23 -3.86 -6.05 4.46
CA TYR A 23 -4.72 -4.90 4.75
C TYR A 23 -5.38 -4.30 3.51
N LEU A 24 -4.70 -4.34 2.37
CA LEU A 24 -5.22 -3.82 1.10
C LEU A 24 -6.01 -4.86 0.30
N ASN A 25 -6.21 -6.06 0.85
CA ASN A 25 -6.83 -7.21 0.18
C ASN A 25 -6.23 -7.50 -1.21
N VAL A 26 -4.90 -7.55 -1.29
CA VAL A 26 -4.16 -7.90 -2.52
C VAL A 26 -3.08 -8.94 -2.22
N ALA A 27 -2.60 -9.62 -3.25
CA ALA A 27 -1.45 -10.51 -3.13
C ALA A 27 -0.16 -9.72 -2.78
N PRO A 28 0.77 -10.29 -1.99
CA PRO A 28 2.06 -9.66 -1.71
C PRO A 28 2.89 -9.33 -2.97
N ALA A 29 2.74 -10.13 -4.03
CA ALA A 29 3.38 -9.87 -5.32
C ALA A 29 2.87 -8.58 -5.98
N THR A 30 1.62 -8.19 -5.73
CA THR A 30 1.03 -6.94 -6.21
C THR A 30 1.70 -5.74 -5.55
N VAL A 31 1.85 -5.78 -4.22
CA VAL A 31 2.57 -4.73 -3.46
C VAL A 31 4.03 -4.64 -3.91
N ARG A 32 4.72 -5.79 -4.07
CA ARG A 32 6.08 -5.82 -4.64
C ARG A 32 6.16 -5.14 -5.99
N GLY A 33 5.24 -5.46 -6.91
CA GLY A 33 5.19 -4.84 -8.23
C GLY A 33 4.96 -3.33 -8.18
N TRP A 34 4.16 -2.84 -7.23
CA TRP A 34 3.99 -1.40 -7.01
C TRP A 34 5.25 -0.74 -6.47
N GLU A 35 5.91 -1.34 -5.49
CA GLU A 35 7.12 -0.80 -4.86
C GLU A 35 8.34 -0.82 -5.80
N GLN A 36 8.39 -1.76 -6.75
CA GLN A 36 9.42 -1.83 -7.79
C GLN A 36 9.09 -0.96 -9.01
N GLY A 37 7.88 -0.40 -9.10
CA GLY A 37 7.43 0.37 -10.27
C GLY A 37 7.07 -0.46 -11.50
N LEU A 38 7.07 -1.80 -11.39
CA LEU A 38 6.68 -2.72 -12.46
C LEU A 38 5.18 -2.67 -12.77
N ARG A 39 4.37 -2.31 -11.76
CA ARG A 39 2.92 -2.14 -11.89
C ARG A 39 2.49 -0.86 -11.19
N ARG A 40 1.42 -0.24 -11.67
CA ARG A 40 0.77 0.88 -10.98
C ARG A 40 -0.48 0.38 -10.22
N PRO A 41 -0.81 0.94 -9.05
CA PRO A 41 -2.06 0.59 -8.38
C PRO A 41 -3.26 0.98 -9.25
N SER A 42 -4.31 0.16 -9.23
CA SER A 42 -5.58 0.47 -9.91
C SER A 42 -6.22 1.73 -9.33
N LYS A 43 -7.23 2.32 -10.01
CA LYS A 43 -7.96 3.48 -9.47
C LYS A 43 -8.55 3.22 -8.07
N ALA A 44 -9.09 2.02 -7.85
CA ALA A 44 -9.61 1.61 -6.54
C ALA A 44 -8.49 1.49 -5.49
N ALA A 45 -7.38 0.82 -5.82
CA ALA A 45 -6.23 0.71 -4.92
C ALA A 45 -5.61 2.08 -4.61
N LEU A 46 -5.52 2.99 -5.58
CA LEU A 46 -5.07 4.36 -5.36
C LEU A 46 -5.97 5.11 -4.37
N LYS A 47 -7.30 4.93 -4.46
CA LYS A 47 -8.24 5.55 -3.52
C LYS A 47 -8.03 5.02 -2.11
N LEU A 48 -7.88 3.70 -1.94
CA LEU A 48 -7.59 3.08 -0.64
C LEU A 48 -6.25 3.55 -0.06
N LEU A 49 -5.19 3.56 -0.87
CA LEU A 49 -3.87 4.05 -0.45
C LEU A 49 -3.91 5.52 -0.02
N ASN A 50 -4.71 6.35 -0.69
CA ASN A 50 -4.92 7.74 -0.30
C ASN A 50 -5.70 7.89 1.01
N ILE A 51 -6.68 7.02 1.27
CA ILE A 51 -7.41 6.98 2.55
C ILE A 51 -6.45 6.61 3.67
N VAL A 52 -5.70 5.52 3.51
CA VAL A 52 -4.71 5.05 4.49
C VAL A 52 -3.63 6.11 4.75
N LYS A 53 -3.20 6.83 3.71
CA LYS A 53 -2.25 7.94 3.84
C LYS A 53 -2.79 9.11 4.69
N ARG A 54 -4.10 9.41 4.57
CA ARG A 54 -4.75 10.50 5.33
C ARG A 54 -5.11 10.08 6.74
N GLU A 55 -5.50 8.83 6.91
CA GLU A 55 -6.00 8.30 8.18
C GLU A 55 -5.37 6.91 8.45
N PRO A 56 -4.15 6.83 8.98
CA PRO A 56 -3.49 5.55 9.25
C PRO A 56 -4.27 4.61 10.18
N ARG A 57 -5.15 5.17 11.02
CA ARG A 57 -5.94 4.44 12.03
C ARG A 57 -7.01 3.52 11.44
N VAL A 58 -7.43 3.73 10.18
CA VAL A 58 -8.44 2.83 9.55
C VAL A 58 -7.90 1.40 9.36
N LEU A 59 -6.58 1.19 9.47
CA LEU A 59 -5.96 -0.13 9.44
C LEU A 59 -5.58 -0.67 10.83
N ALA A 60 -5.83 0.08 11.91
CA ALA A 60 -5.42 -0.28 13.27
C ALA A 60 -6.53 -0.94 14.11
N MET A 61 -7.63 -1.37 13.48
CA MET A 61 -8.67 -2.20 14.09
C MET A 61 -8.30 -3.68 13.99
#